data_AF-A0A6P0HAS0-F1
#
_entry.id   AF-A0A6P0HAS0-F1
#
_cell.length_a   1.000
_cell.length_b   1.000
_cell.length_c   1.000
_cell.angle_alpha   90.00
_cell.angle_beta   90.00
_cell.angle_gamma   90.00
#
_symmetry.space_group_name_H-M   'P 1'
#
loop_
_entity.id
_entity.type
_entity.pdbx_description
1 polymer ?
#
loop_
_entity_poly.entity_id
_entity_poly.type
_entity_poly.pdbx_seq_one_letter_code
_entity_poly.pdbx_strand_id
1 'polypeptide(L)'
;MTTRSANHLQLVTGTEFAGNSVSAQPDPAQTEDDRAFAAAQDDRFRDLLARAEQLDAATAPRPVTGTRAGLVVPLILGLTVLLALLGDQPWQLPQRVGGAVGAVPQSLVTFLLICGALCVWAAGRAVRPERTFDSAGAVRVWWLLVIGAMVVSLTSALSLTSYAGTGERPGGLAVRCLVPLVAALLAGALAHADGRGARIRAALGTGVVTVPMTALGWSLLASSGAPAGLGDVLGMTLLSGAVPLALAVAFVAADHRRGRTPR
;
A
#
# COMPACT_ATOMS: atom_id res chain seq x y z
N MET A 1 10.97 27.32 -28.67
CA MET A 1 11.05 27.17 -30.13
C MET A 1 11.46 25.73 -30.41
N THR A 2 10.48 24.85 -30.65
CA THR A 2 10.71 23.43 -30.97
C THR A 2 9.56 22.98 -31.85
N THR A 3 9.88 22.78 -33.13
CA THR A 3 8.98 22.41 -34.21
C THR A 3 8.50 20.97 -34.05
N ARG A 4 7.18 20.79 -33.94
CA ARG A 4 6.50 19.50 -33.83
C ARG A 4 6.19 18.99 -35.24
N SER A 5 6.92 17.99 -35.68
CA SER A 5 6.72 17.30 -36.97
C SER A 5 5.41 16.50 -36.94
N ALA A 6 4.47 16.85 -37.80
CA ALA A 6 3.21 16.15 -38.00
C ALA A 6 3.41 15.08 -39.10
N ASN A 7 3.42 13.81 -38.71
CA ASN A 7 3.45 12.71 -39.69
C ASN A 7 2.04 12.47 -40.22
N HIS A 8 1.91 12.77 -41.51
CA HIS A 8 0.72 12.62 -42.33
C HIS A 8 0.57 11.14 -42.72
N LEU A 9 -0.38 10.43 -42.10
CA LEU A 9 -0.78 9.09 -42.53
C LEU A 9 -1.69 9.23 -43.75
N GLN A 10 -1.15 8.95 -44.95
CA GLN A 10 -1.95 8.79 -46.15
C GLN A 10 -2.69 7.45 -46.08
N LEU A 11 -4.00 7.54 -45.91
CA LEU A 11 -4.94 6.43 -46.10
C LEU A 11 -5.06 6.18 -47.61
N VAL A 12 -4.35 5.18 -48.12
CA VAL A 12 -4.48 4.74 -49.51
C VAL A 12 -5.73 3.88 -49.61
N THR A 13 -6.85 4.51 -49.95
CA THR A 13 -8.09 3.85 -50.35
C THR A 13 -8.06 3.52 -51.83
N GLY A 14 -8.24 2.24 -52.13
CA GLY A 14 -9.03 1.76 -53.27
C GLY A 14 -8.49 2.03 -54.67
N THR A 15 -7.88 1.01 -55.26
CA THR A 15 -7.94 0.82 -56.71
C THR A 15 -8.59 -0.53 -56.98
N GLU A 16 -9.80 -0.48 -57.52
CA GLU A 16 -10.51 -1.60 -58.13
C GLU A 16 -9.62 -2.27 -59.18
N PHE A 17 -9.13 -3.47 -58.87
CA PHE A 17 -8.54 -4.35 -59.87
C PHE A 17 -9.66 -5.11 -60.56
N ALA A 18 -10.04 -4.65 -61.75
CA ALA A 18 -10.88 -5.40 -62.68
C ALA A 18 -10.20 -6.74 -63.00
N GLY A 19 -10.83 -7.82 -62.56
CA GLY A 19 -10.32 -9.17 -62.66
C GLY A 19 -10.19 -9.64 -64.10
N ASN A 20 -8.96 -9.74 -64.57
CA ASN A 20 -8.62 -10.61 -65.70
C ASN A 20 -8.41 -12.02 -65.11
N SER A 21 -9.50 -12.79 -64.98
CA SER A 21 -9.47 -14.17 -64.49
C SER A 21 -8.81 -15.07 -65.53
N VAL A 22 -7.48 -15.00 -65.60
CA VAL A 22 -6.65 -16.03 -66.22
C VAL A 22 -6.77 -17.25 -65.31
N SER A 23 -7.58 -18.21 -65.73
CA SER A 23 -7.62 -19.56 -65.16
C SER A 23 -6.29 -20.26 -65.46
N ALA A 24 -5.21 -19.79 -64.83
CA ALA A 24 -3.95 -20.51 -64.78
C ALA A 24 -4.21 -21.72 -63.89
N GLN A 25 -4.36 -22.88 -64.52
CA GLN A 25 -4.37 -24.17 -63.83
C GLN A 25 -3.11 -24.20 -62.95
N PRO A 26 -3.23 -24.24 -61.61
CA PRO A 26 -2.08 -24.19 -60.73
C PRO A 26 -1.18 -25.38 -61.07
N ASP A 27 0.09 -25.08 -61.31
CA ASP A 27 1.11 -26.09 -61.56
C ASP A 27 1.15 -27.02 -60.34
N PRO A 28 0.89 -28.33 -60.50
CA PRO A 28 0.83 -29.26 -59.37
C PRO A 28 2.13 -29.28 -58.54
N ALA A 29 3.27 -28.95 -59.15
CA ALA A 29 4.54 -28.82 -58.44
C ALA A 29 4.57 -27.63 -57.48
N GLN A 30 3.97 -26.50 -57.86
CA GLN A 30 3.93 -25.29 -57.03
C GLN A 30 3.03 -25.46 -55.80
N THR A 31 1.97 -26.26 -55.92
CA THR A 31 1.10 -26.59 -54.78
C THR A 31 1.75 -27.47 -53.71
N GLU A 32 2.80 -28.23 -54.02
CA GLU A 32 3.51 -29.03 -53.01
C GLU A 32 4.45 -28.17 -52.16
N ASP A 33 5.19 -27.25 -52.79
CA ASP A 33 6.06 -26.31 -52.08
C ASP A 33 5.25 -25.34 -51.19
N ASP A 34 4.11 -24.85 -51.68
CA ASP A 34 3.22 -23.99 -50.89
C ASP A 34 2.63 -24.74 -49.67
N ARG A 35 2.33 -26.03 -49.82
CA ARG A 35 1.86 -26.88 -48.71
C ARG A 35 2.97 -27.17 -47.71
N ALA A 36 4.18 -27.42 -48.17
CA ALA A 36 5.34 -27.64 -47.30
C ALA A 36 5.68 -26.37 -46.50
N PHE A 37 5.61 -25.19 -47.15
CA PHE A 37 5.80 -23.90 -46.49
C PHE A 37 4.70 -23.61 -45.46
N ALA A 38 3.43 -23.84 -45.80
CA ALA A 38 2.31 -23.67 -44.89
C ALA A 38 2.42 -24.59 -43.66
N ALA A 39 2.82 -25.86 -43.85
CA ALA A 39 3.04 -26.81 -42.76
C ALA A 39 4.17 -26.35 -41.82
N ALA A 40 5.29 -25.86 -42.37
CA ALA A 40 6.40 -25.34 -41.59
C ALA A 40 6.03 -24.07 -40.80
N GLN A 41 5.16 -23.22 -41.36
CA GLN A 41 4.67 -22.02 -40.69
C GLN A 41 3.72 -22.36 -39.52
N ASP A 42 2.85 -23.34 -39.70
CA ASP A 42 1.95 -23.83 -38.66
C ASP A 42 2.72 -24.40 -37.46
N ASP A 43 3.77 -25.18 -37.71
CA ASP A 43 4.59 -25.76 -36.63
C ASP A 43 5.35 -24.68 -35.85
N ARG A 44 5.87 -23.66 -36.54
CA ARG A 44 6.52 -22.51 -35.88
C ARG A 44 5.53 -21.71 -35.04
N PHE A 45 4.29 -21.53 -35.52
CA PHE A 45 3.26 -20.84 -34.76
C PHE A 45 2.85 -21.62 -33.51
N ARG A 46 2.72 -22.95 -33.61
CA ARG A 46 2.46 -23.82 -32.45
C ARG A 46 3.58 -23.75 -31.41
N ASP A 47 4.85 -23.74 -31.82
CA ASP A 47 5.98 -23.60 -30.88
C ASP A 47 5.96 -22.26 -30.16
N LEU A 48 5.62 -21.18 -30.87
CA LEU A 48 5.47 -19.85 -30.26
C LEU A 48 4.31 -19.78 -29.28
N LEU A 49 3.17 -20.40 -29.60
CA LEU A 49 2.04 -20.51 -28.69
C LEU A 49 2.41 -21.32 -27.44
N ALA A 50 3.08 -22.46 -27.61
CA ALA A 50 3.53 -23.29 -26.49
C ALA A 50 4.53 -22.54 -25.60
N ARG A 51 5.46 -21.76 -26.18
CA ARG A 51 6.36 -20.87 -25.42
C ARG A 51 5.62 -19.74 -24.73
N ALA A 52 4.63 -19.14 -25.38
CA ALA A 52 3.80 -18.09 -24.78
C ALA A 52 2.99 -18.64 -23.60
N GLU A 53 2.39 -19.82 -23.73
CA GLU A 53 1.69 -20.52 -22.64
C GLU A 53 2.65 -20.92 -21.51
N GLN A 54 3.86 -21.39 -21.82
CA GLN A 54 4.88 -21.68 -20.81
C GLN A 54 5.32 -20.42 -20.07
N LEU A 55 5.51 -19.30 -20.79
CA LEU A 55 5.82 -18.01 -20.21
C LEU A 55 4.65 -17.50 -19.37
N ASP A 56 3.41 -17.62 -19.84
CA ASP A 56 2.23 -17.17 -19.11
C ASP A 56 1.95 -18.06 -17.89
N ALA A 57 2.23 -19.36 -17.95
CA ALA A 57 2.21 -20.27 -16.81
C ALA A 57 3.37 -20.01 -15.82
N ALA A 58 4.54 -19.59 -16.30
CA ALA A 58 5.66 -19.16 -15.46
C ALA A 58 5.42 -17.80 -14.80
N THR A 59 4.66 -16.93 -15.48
CA THR A 59 4.29 -15.59 -15.03
C THR A 59 2.96 -15.58 -14.27
N ALA A 60 2.20 -16.68 -14.35
CA ALA A 60 1.00 -16.90 -13.57
C ALA A 60 1.36 -16.62 -12.12
N PRO A 61 0.62 -15.74 -11.44
CA PRO A 61 0.95 -15.30 -10.10
C PRO A 61 0.98 -16.55 -9.23
N ARG A 62 2.19 -17.08 -8.98
CA ARG A 62 2.38 -18.17 -8.04
C ARG A 62 1.68 -17.71 -6.77
N PRO A 63 0.75 -18.50 -6.21
CA PRO A 63 0.12 -18.16 -4.95
C PRO A 63 1.26 -17.94 -3.99
N VAL A 64 1.50 -16.66 -3.66
CA VAL A 64 2.53 -16.28 -2.73
C VAL A 64 2.08 -16.97 -1.48
N THR A 65 2.75 -18.04 -1.07
CA THR A 65 2.49 -18.77 0.15
C THR A 65 2.91 -17.91 1.35
N GLY A 66 2.39 -16.67 1.44
CA GLY A 66 1.26 -16.28 2.27
C GLY A 66 1.39 -16.40 3.78
N THR A 67 2.28 -17.24 4.31
CA THR A 67 2.20 -17.64 5.72
C THR A 67 2.66 -16.58 6.71
N ARG A 68 3.37 -15.53 6.28
CA ARG A 68 3.86 -14.48 7.21
C ARG A 68 3.25 -13.11 7.02
N ALA A 69 2.90 -12.71 5.80
CA ALA A 69 2.11 -11.48 5.61
C ALA A 69 0.73 -11.60 6.28
N GLY A 70 0.16 -12.81 6.28
CA GLY A 70 -1.07 -13.12 7.00
C GLY A 70 -0.97 -12.98 8.52
N LEU A 71 0.23 -12.93 9.12
CA LEU A 71 0.40 -12.71 10.56
C LEU A 71 0.49 -11.23 10.95
N VAL A 72 0.78 -10.33 10.00
CA VAL A 72 0.90 -8.90 10.31
C VAL A 72 -0.47 -8.27 10.56
N VAL A 73 -1.47 -8.66 9.78
CA VAL A 73 -2.86 -8.19 9.95
C VAL A 73 -3.44 -8.54 11.33
N PRO A 74 -3.43 -9.80 11.80
CA PRO A 74 -3.93 -10.14 13.13
C PRO A 74 -3.07 -9.52 14.24
N LEU A 75 -1.77 -9.30 14.02
CA LEU A 75 -0.93 -8.55 14.94
C LEU A 75 -1.38 -7.09 15.08
N ILE A 76 -1.65 -6.40 13.96
CA ILE A 76 -2.19 -5.04 13.95
C ILE A 76 -3.53 -5.01 14.69
N LEU A 77 -4.45 -5.91 14.35
CA LEU A 77 -5.77 -5.99 14.97
C LEU A 77 -5.67 -6.27 16.47
N GLY A 78 -4.86 -7.26 16.87
CA GLY A 78 -4.64 -7.61 18.28
C GLY A 78 -4.04 -6.47 19.09
N LEU A 79 -3.02 -5.78 18.56
CA LEU A 79 -2.45 -4.59 19.19
C LEU A 79 -3.46 -3.45 19.27
N THR A 80 -4.25 -3.24 18.22
CA THR A 80 -5.28 -2.18 18.20
C THR A 80 -6.34 -2.42 19.26
N VAL A 81 -6.85 -3.64 19.37
CA VAL A 81 -7.84 -4.03 20.39
C VAL A 81 -7.24 -3.92 21.79
N LEU A 82 -6.02 -4.44 21.99
CA LEU A 82 -5.33 -4.37 23.27
C LEU A 82 -5.15 -2.92 23.73
N LEU A 83 -4.60 -2.05 22.87
CA LEU A 83 -4.38 -0.64 23.19
C LEU A 83 -5.70 0.11 23.39
N ALA A 84 -6.75 -0.21 22.62
CA ALA A 84 -8.07 0.38 22.83
C ALA A 84 -8.65 -0.01 24.21
N LEU A 85 -8.47 -1.25 24.67
CA LEU A 85 -8.91 -1.67 26.00
C LEU A 85 -8.09 -1.02 27.11
N LEU A 86 -6.78 -0.84 26.90
CA LEU A 86 -5.93 -0.17 27.87
C LEU A 86 -6.22 1.34 27.93
N GLY A 87 -6.54 1.98 26.80
CA GLY A 87 -6.91 3.40 26.77
C GLY A 87 -8.23 3.71 27.48
N ASP A 88 -9.11 2.73 27.61
CA ASP A 88 -10.43 2.87 28.25
C ASP A 88 -10.35 2.86 29.79
N GLN A 89 -9.17 2.56 30.33
CA GLN A 89 -8.94 2.66 31.77
C GLN A 89 -9.08 4.12 32.25
N PRO A 90 -9.40 4.35 33.54
CA PRO A 90 -9.61 5.69 34.10
C PRO A 90 -8.30 6.45 34.28
N TRP A 91 -7.67 6.84 33.16
CA TRP A 91 -6.44 7.60 33.14
C TRP A 91 -6.67 9.04 33.58
N GLN A 92 -5.67 9.61 34.24
CA GLN A 92 -5.61 11.05 34.45
C GLN A 92 -5.29 11.72 33.11
N LEU A 93 -6.23 12.52 32.60
CA LEU A 93 -6.11 13.20 31.31
C LEU A 93 -5.53 14.61 31.51
N PRO A 94 -4.72 15.11 30.56
CA PRO A 94 -4.18 16.46 30.63
C PRO A 94 -5.31 17.50 30.53
N GLN A 95 -5.29 18.50 31.41
CA GLN A 95 -6.21 19.63 31.34
C GLN A 95 -5.68 20.72 30.41
N ARG A 96 -6.58 21.45 29.74
CA ARG A 96 -6.22 22.66 28.99
C ARG A 96 -6.30 23.89 29.89
N VAL A 97 -5.25 24.70 29.88
CA VAL A 97 -5.20 25.99 30.59
C VAL A 97 -4.86 27.06 29.57
N GLY A 98 -5.76 28.01 29.32
CA GLY A 98 -5.54 29.10 28.36
C GLY A 98 -5.34 28.66 26.91
N GLY A 99 -5.94 27.54 26.49
CA GLY A 99 -5.81 26.99 25.13
C GLY A 99 -4.54 26.16 24.88
N ALA A 100 -3.60 26.14 25.83
CA ALA A 100 -2.43 25.28 25.81
C ALA A 100 -2.72 23.94 26.51
N VAL A 101 -2.03 22.87 26.07
CA VAL A 101 -2.01 21.59 26.81
C VAL A 101 -1.27 21.83 28.11
N GLY A 102 -1.94 21.64 29.25
CA GLY A 102 -1.36 21.78 30.57
C GLY A 102 -0.39 20.65 30.90
N ALA A 103 0.00 20.53 32.17
CA ALA A 103 0.88 19.48 32.63
C ALA A 103 0.29 18.10 32.30
N VAL A 104 1.01 17.32 31.48
CA VAL A 104 0.61 15.95 31.15
C VAL A 104 1.05 15.04 32.29
N PRO A 105 0.14 14.23 32.88
CA PRO A 105 0.52 13.29 33.94
C PRO A 105 1.65 12.36 33.48
N GLN A 106 2.70 12.25 34.29
CA GLN A 106 3.88 11.43 33.96
C GLN A 106 3.51 9.97 33.70
N SER A 107 2.51 9.44 34.40
CA SER A 107 1.97 8.09 34.20
C SER A 107 1.43 7.89 32.78
N LEU A 108 0.67 8.85 32.25
CA LEU A 108 0.13 8.82 30.89
C LEU A 108 1.25 8.87 29.84
N VAL A 109 2.24 9.76 30.03
CA VAL A 109 3.39 9.85 29.12
C VAL A 109 4.17 8.54 29.10
N THR A 110 4.46 7.98 30.28
CA THR A 110 5.18 6.70 30.41
C THR A 110 4.42 5.57 29.75
N PHE A 111 3.10 5.50 29.98
CA PHE A 111 2.23 4.51 29.34
C PHE A 111 2.24 4.64 27.80
N LEU A 112 2.08 5.83 27.25
CA LEU A 112 2.12 6.08 25.81
C LEU A 112 3.48 5.71 25.19
N LEU A 113 4.58 6.00 25.90
CA LEU A 113 5.92 5.62 25.46
C LEU A 113 6.10 4.10 25.43
N ILE A 114 5.59 3.39 26.45
CA ILE A 114 5.62 1.92 26.49
C ILE A 114 4.81 1.33 25.33
N CYS A 115 3.58 1.82 25.10
CA CYS A 115 2.76 1.40 23.97
C CYS A 115 3.43 1.67 22.63
N GLY A 116 3.99 2.87 22.43
CA GLY A 116 4.72 3.22 21.22
C GLY A 116 5.95 2.33 21.01
N ALA A 117 6.74 2.07 22.06
CA ALA A 117 7.89 1.18 22.01
C ALA A 117 7.49 -0.26 21.66
N LEU A 118 6.39 -0.77 22.24
CA LEU A 118 5.85 -2.09 21.93
C LEU A 118 5.43 -2.19 20.46
N CYS A 119 4.75 -1.17 19.93
CA CYS A 119 4.35 -1.11 18.52
C CYS A 119 5.57 -1.06 17.59
N VAL A 120 6.58 -0.24 17.90
CA VAL A 120 7.83 -0.13 17.13
C VAL A 120 8.60 -1.45 17.13
N TRP A 121 8.67 -2.12 18.29
CA TRP A 121 9.26 -3.44 18.43
C TRP A 121 8.50 -4.50 17.60
N ALA A 122 7.17 -4.50 17.67
CA ALA A 122 6.32 -5.39 16.88
C ALA A 122 6.49 -5.16 15.37
N ALA A 123 6.59 -3.89 14.93
CA ALA A 123 6.87 -3.53 13.55
C ALA A 123 8.24 -4.07 13.09
N GLY A 124 9.29 -3.89 13.90
CA GLY A 124 10.62 -4.45 13.63
C GLY A 124 10.62 -5.97 13.49
N ARG A 125 9.89 -6.66 14.38
CA ARG A 125 9.75 -8.13 14.37
C ARG A 125 8.96 -8.64 13.16
N ALA A 126 7.91 -7.92 12.77
CA ALA A 126 7.04 -8.25 11.65
C ALA A 126 7.73 -8.03 10.29
N VAL A 127 8.40 -6.88 10.12
CA VAL A 127 9.04 -6.51 8.85
C VAL A 127 10.42 -7.16 8.70
N ARG A 128 11.21 -7.26 9.79
CA ARG A 128 12.63 -7.67 9.74
C ARG A 128 13.39 -6.88 8.66
N PRO A 129 13.63 -5.57 8.88
CA PRO A 129 14.11 -4.68 7.83
C PRO A 129 15.43 -5.14 7.20
N GLU A 130 16.32 -5.77 7.96
CA GLU A 130 17.59 -6.35 7.47
C GLU A 130 17.42 -7.45 6.42
N ARG A 131 16.25 -8.10 6.36
CA ARG A 131 15.93 -9.12 5.34
C ARG A 131 15.03 -8.59 4.24
N THR A 132 14.54 -7.36 4.39
CA THR A 132 13.57 -6.74 3.48
C THR A 132 14.25 -5.70 2.58
N PHE A 133 15.32 -5.09 3.05
CA PHE A 133 16.09 -4.09 2.32
C PHE A 133 17.51 -4.58 2.10
N ASP A 134 18.03 -4.39 0.88
CA ASP A 134 19.41 -4.78 0.55
C ASP A 134 20.45 -3.73 1.01
N SER A 135 20.00 -2.50 1.29
CA SER A 135 20.85 -1.39 1.73
C SER A 135 20.68 -1.07 3.22
N ALA A 136 21.80 -1.00 3.94
CA ALA A 136 21.83 -0.53 5.32
C ALA A 136 21.30 0.91 5.48
N GLY A 137 21.43 1.74 4.43
CA GLY A 137 20.86 3.08 4.41
C GLY A 137 19.33 3.04 4.41
N ALA A 138 18.72 2.18 3.60
CA ALA A 138 17.27 2.00 3.56
C ALA A 138 16.73 1.47 4.90
N VAL A 139 17.44 0.55 5.56
CA VAL A 139 17.09 0.09 6.92
C VAL A 139 17.05 1.26 7.91
N ARG A 140 18.06 2.14 7.90
CA ARG A 140 18.10 3.32 8.79
C ARG A 140 16.97 4.28 8.49
N VAL A 141 16.72 4.59 7.22
CA VAL A 141 15.62 5.48 6.82
C VAL A 141 14.27 4.89 7.21
N TRP A 142 14.07 3.58 7.06
CA TRP A 142 12.85 2.91 7.50
C TRP A 142 12.65 3.03 9.02
N TRP A 143 13.69 2.81 9.83
CA TRP A 143 13.61 3.02 11.28
C TRP A 143 13.30 4.47 11.64
N LEU A 144 13.91 5.45 10.96
CA LEU A 144 13.61 6.87 11.15
C LEU A 144 12.14 7.18 10.84
N LEU A 145 11.58 6.61 9.78
CA LEU A 145 10.16 6.76 9.44
C LEU A 145 9.25 6.15 10.50
N VAL A 146 9.59 4.95 11.00
CA VAL A 146 8.81 4.26 12.04
C VAL A 146 8.83 5.01 13.37
N ILE A 147 10.02 5.47 13.81
CA ILE A 147 10.18 6.27 15.03
C ILE A 147 9.48 7.63 14.87
N GLY A 148 9.65 8.30 13.72
CA GLY A 148 8.96 9.54 13.40
C GLY A 148 7.44 9.39 13.46
N ALA A 149 6.90 8.31 12.87
CA ALA A 149 5.49 7.98 12.93
C ALA A 149 5.02 7.77 14.39
N MET A 150 5.80 7.05 15.21
CA MET A 150 5.52 6.88 16.63
C MET A 150 5.43 8.23 17.35
N VAL A 151 6.43 9.10 17.21
CA VAL A 151 6.44 10.43 17.87
C VAL A 151 5.24 11.29 17.43
N VAL A 152 4.92 11.30 16.14
CA VAL A 152 3.75 12.06 15.66
C VAL A 152 2.43 11.46 16.17
N SER A 153 2.32 10.13 16.24
CA SER A 153 1.15 9.49 16.84
C SER A 153 1.02 9.78 18.34
N LEU A 154 2.11 9.81 19.11
CA LEU A 154 2.08 10.19 20.53
C LEU A 154 1.61 11.63 20.72
N THR A 155 2.20 12.58 19.98
CA THR A 155 1.81 13.99 20.06
C THR A 155 0.37 14.20 19.62
N SER A 156 -0.09 13.46 18.61
CA SER A 156 -1.50 13.45 18.19
C SER A 156 -2.42 12.90 19.26
N ALA A 157 -2.06 11.79 19.92
CA ALA A 157 -2.81 11.20 21.02
C ALA A 157 -2.90 12.16 22.21
N LEU A 158 -1.78 12.74 22.65
CA LEU A 158 -1.76 13.75 23.71
C LEU A 158 -2.59 14.99 23.36
N SER A 159 -2.55 15.40 22.10
CA SER A 159 -3.36 16.53 21.66
C SER A 159 -4.85 16.17 21.63
N LEU A 160 -5.22 14.96 21.21
CA LEU A 160 -6.60 14.44 21.28
C LEU A 160 -7.09 14.40 22.73
N THR A 161 -6.31 13.81 23.64
CA THR A 161 -6.70 13.71 25.05
C THR A 161 -6.86 15.07 25.72
N SER A 162 -6.16 16.10 25.27
CA SER A 162 -6.36 17.47 25.78
C SER A 162 -7.75 18.06 25.46
N TYR A 163 -8.48 17.52 24.48
CA TYR A 163 -9.84 17.94 24.16
C TYR A 163 -10.93 17.16 24.91
N ALA A 164 -10.54 16.14 25.66
CA ALA A 164 -11.43 15.36 26.50
C ALA A 164 -12.26 16.28 27.44
N GLY A 165 -13.58 16.08 27.49
CA GLY A 165 -14.50 16.83 28.34
C GLY A 165 -14.76 18.29 27.95
N THR A 166 -14.13 18.83 26.90
CA THR A 166 -14.33 20.24 26.49
C THR A 166 -15.57 20.45 25.61
N GLY A 167 -16.13 19.39 25.02
CA GLY A 167 -17.21 19.47 24.03
C GLY A 167 -16.77 19.99 22.65
N GLU A 168 -15.54 20.49 22.52
CA GLU A 168 -14.99 20.93 21.24
C GLU A 168 -14.59 19.73 20.37
N ARG A 169 -15.06 19.72 19.12
CA ARG A 169 -14.59 18.75 18.13
C ARG A 169 -13.24 19.22 17.58
N PRO A 170 -12.20 18.36 17.56
CA PRO A 170 -10.91 18.73 16.99
C PRO A 170 -11.04 18.96 15.47
N GLY A 171 -11.13 20.23 15.05
CA GLY A 171 -11.25 20.61 13.63
C GLY A 171 -10.07 20.16 12.75
N GLY A 172 -8.94 19.77 13.38
CA GLY A 172 -7.74 19.27 12.71
C GLY A 172 -7.67 17.76 12.48
N LEU A 173 -8.78 17.02 12.65
CA LEU A 173 -8.81 15.55 12.51
C LEU A 173 -8.25 15.05 11.17
N ALA A 174 -8.64 15.69 10.06
CA ALA A 174 -8.15 15.31 8.72
C ALA A 174 -6.63 15.48 8.58
N VAL A 175 -6.07 16.56 9.13
CA VAL A 175 -4.62 16.84 9.12
C VAL A 175 -3.87 15.79 9.96
N ARG A 176 -4.44 15.36 11.08
CA ARG A 176 -3.86 14.31 11.92
C ARG A 176 -3.89 12.95 11.25
N CYS A 177 -4.89 12.65 10.44
CA CYS A 177 -4.95 11.43 9.63
C CYS A 177 -3.96 11.44 8.45
N LEU A 178 -3.58 12.62 7.95
CA LEU A 178 -2.63 12.75 6.85
C LEU A 178 -1.20 12.35 7.25
N VAL A 179 -0.77 12.62 8.49
CA VAL A 179 0.61 12.31 8.89
C VAL A 179 0.95 10.82 8.84
N PRO A 180 0.16 9.89 9.42
CA PRO A 180 0.45 8.47 9.31
C PRO A 180 0.35 7.95 7.87
N LEU A 181 -0.51 8.55 7.03
CA LEU A 181 -0.58 8.26 5.59
C LEU A 181 0.74 8.62 4.90
N VAL A 182 1.27 9.83 5.14
CA VAL A 182 2.53 10.28 4.53
C VAL A 182 3.69 9.38 4.94
N ALA A 183 3.79 9.00 6.21
CA ALA A 183 4.84 8.07 6.67
C ALA A 183 4.75 6.70 5.97
N ALA A 184 3.53 6.16 5.81
CA ALA A 184 3.32 4.89 5.11
C ALA A 184 3.64 4.97 3.61
N LEU A 185 3.28 6.08 2.96
CA LEU A 185 3.60 6.33 1.55
C LEU A 185 5.11 6.47 1.33
N LEU A 186 5.80 7.22 2.19
CA LEU A 186 7.26 7.37 2.13
C LEU A 186 7.97 6.03 2.37
N ALA A 187 7.49 5.21 3.31
CA ALA A 187 8.05 3.88 3.55
C ALA A 187 7.84 2.93 2.35
N GLY A 188 6.67 2.99 1.70
CA GLY A 188 6.39 2.25 0.48
C GLY A 188 7.23 2.71 -0.72
N ALA A 189 7.46 4.01 -0.83
CA ALA A 189 8.32 4.60 -1.87
C ALA A 189 9.79 4.25 -1.67
N LEU A 190 10.27 4.19 -0.42
CA LEU A 190 11.64 3.80 -0.10
C LEU A 190 11.97 2.39 -0.60
N ALA A 191 11.02 1.47 -0.46
CA ALA A 191 11.15 0.09 -0.91
C ALA A 191 10.88 -0.10 -2.42
N HIS A 192 10.83 0.98 -3.21
CA HIS A 192 10.45 0.87 -4.62
C HIS A 192 11.42 -0.03 -5.41
N ALA A 193 12.72 0.05 -5.11
CA ALA A 193 13.76 -0.74 -5.78
C ALA A 193 13.76 -2.23 -5.38
N ASP A 194 13.36 -2.57 -4.15
CA ASP A 194 13.47 -3.92 -3.56
C ASP A 194 12.27 -4.83 -3.89
N GLY A 195 11.39 -4.39 -4.77
CA GLY A 195 10.26 -5.17 -5.28
C GLY A 195 8.97 -5.13 -4.43
N ARG A 196 7.90 -5.71 -4.97
CA ARG A 196 6.53 -5.57 -4.43
C ARG A 196 6.37 -6.08 -2.99
N GLY A 197 7.02 -7.20 -2.67
CA GLY A 197 6.96 -7.79 -1.33
C GLY A 197 7.56 -6.86 -0.27
N ALA A 198 8.68 -6.21 -0.59
CA ALA A 198 9.34 -5.26 0.30
C ALA A 198 8.48 -4.00 0.50
N ARG A 199 7.90 -3.44 -0.58
CA ARG A 199 6.96 -2.30 -0.50
C ARG A 199 5.79 -2.56 0.45
N ILE A 200 5.12 -3.71 0.28
CA ILE A 200 3.96 -4.07 1.10
C ILE A 200 4.39 -4.27 2.55
N ARG A 201 5.48 -5.00 2.81
CA ARG A 201 5.97 -5.22 4.18
C ARG A 201 6.39 -3.92 4.86
N ALA A 202 7.10 -3.04 4.15
CA ALA A 202 7.54 -1.75 4.67
C ALA A 202 6.35 -0.86 5.06
N ALA A 203 5.34 -0.77 4.20
CA ALA A 203 4.11 -0.02 4.45
C ALA A 203 3.28 -0.64 5.59
N LEU A 204 3.17 -1.97 5.64
CA LEU A 204 2.50 -2.67 6.75
C LEU A 204 3.22 -2.42 8.08
N GLY A 205 4.57 -2.37 8.07
CA GLY A 205 5.36 -2.05 9.25
C GLY A 205 5.04 -0.70 9.87
N THR A 206 4.87 0.33 9.04
CA THR A 206 4.41 1.65 9.52
C THR A 206 2.98 1.59 10.06
N GLY A 207 2.11 0.78 9.44
CA GLY A 207 0.73 0.56 9.91
C GLY A 207 0.62 -0.10 11.28
N VAL A 208 1.56 -0.99 11.63
CA VAL A 208 1.65 -1.63 12.97
C VAL A 208 1.86 -0.61 14.09
N VAL A 209 2.41 0.56 13.77
CA VAL A 209 2.59 1.64 14.75
C VAL A 209 1.42 2.60 14.73
N THR A 210 1.04 3.08 13.54
CA THR A 210 0.10 4.19 13.43
C THR A 210 -1.32 3.76 13.79
N VAL A 211 -1.77 2.58 13.38
CA VAL A 211 -3.16 2.12 13.62
C VAL A 211 -3.44 1.90 15.11
N PRO A 212 -2.63 1.12 15.86
CA PRO A 212 -2.89 0.89 17.28
C PRO A 212 -2.75 2.17 18.13
N MET A 213 -1.78 3.04 17.81
CA MET A 213 -1.61 4.31 18.51
C MET A 213 -2.77 5.28 18.22
N THR A 214 -3.34 5.24 17.03
CA THR A 214 -4.53 6.04 16.70
C THR A 214 -5.75 5.54 17.48
N ALA A 215 -5.99 4.23 17.53
CA ALA A 215 -7.03 3.65 18.38
C ALA A 215 -6.85 4.02 19.85
N LEU A 216 -5.61 3.99 20.35
CA LEU A 216 -5.30 4.39 21.72
C LEU A 216 -5.69 5.85 21.98
N GLY A 217 -5.33 6.77 21.09
CA GLY A 217 -5.69 8.18 21.21
C GLY A 217 -7.20 8.43 21.21
N TRP A 218 -7.95 7.69 20.38
CA TRP A 218 -9.41 7.75 20.36
C TRP A 218 -10.06 7.17 21.60
N SER A 219 -9.55 6.04 22.09
CA SER A 219 -10.02 5.41 23.32
C SER A 219 -9.81 6.32 24.54
N LEU A 220 -8.63 6.95 24.65
CA LEU A 220 -8.36 7.93 25.71
C LEU A 220 -9.24 9.20 25.61
N LEU A 221 -9.68 9.56 24.41
CA LEU A 221 -10.66 10.64 24.23
C LEU A 221 -12.06 10.19 24.68
N ALA A 222 -12.46 8.97 24.33
CA ALA A 222 -13.78 8.42 24.64
C ALA A 222 -13.98 8.18 26.15
N SER A 223 -12.93 7.76 26.88
CA SER A 223 -12.99 7.49 28.32
C SER A 223 -13.36 8.70 29.18
N SER A 224 -13.32 9.92 28.61
CA SER A 224 -13.72 11.16 29.28
C SER A 224 -15.23 11.44 29.33
N GLY A 225 -16.06 10.47 28.94
CA GLY A 225 -17.53 10.57 29.00
C GLY A 225 -18.19 11.01 27.69
N ALA A 226 -17.48 10.92 26.56
CA ALA A 226 -18.12 11.04 25.26
C ALA A 226 -18.97 9.78 25.00
N PRO A 227 -20.21 9.89 24.48
CA PRO A 227 -21.08 8.74 24.22
C PRO A 227 -20.59 7.82 23.07
N ALA A 228 -19.36 8.00 22.60
CA ALA A 228 -18.77 7.19 21.55
C ALA A 228 -18.43 5.81 22.12
N GLY A 229 -19.25 4.82 21.81
CA GLY A 229 -18.98 3.43 22.16
C GLY A 229 -17.72 2.92 21.47
N LEU A 230 -17.17 1.80 21.97
CA LEU A 230 -16.00 1.12 21.39
C LEU A 230 -16.14 0.87 19.86
N GLY A 231 -17.37 0.73 19.37
CA GLY A 231 -17.69 0.63 17.95
C GLY A 231 -17.39 1.90 17.13
N ASP A 232 -17.57 3.10 17.68
CA ASP A 232 -17.22 4.36 17.02
C ASP A 232 -15.71 4.54 16.95
N VAL A 233 -15.00 4.18 18.02
CA VAL A 233 -13.53 4.21 18.07
C VAL A 233 -12.96 3.24 17.03
N LEU A 234 -13.49 2.02 16.96
CA LEU A 234 -13.09 1.04 15.96
C LEU A 234 -13.49 1.48 14.55
N GLY A 235 -14.68 2.05 14.37
CA GLY A 235 -15.15 2.56 13.09
C GLY A 235 -14.29 3.71 12.54
N MET A 236 -13.97 4.70 13.38
CA MET A 236 -13.08 5.81 13.01
C MET A 236 -11.64 5.35 12.81
N THR A 237 -11.16 4.39 13.59
CA THR A 237 -9.82 3.81 13.39
C THR A 237 -9.76 2.97 12.10
N LEU A 238 -10.81 2.21 11.79
CA LEU A 238 -10.94 1.49 10.52
C LEU A 238 -10.99 2.48 9.36
N LEU A 239 -11.77 3.55 9.45
CA LEU A 239 -11.84 4.54 8.39
C LEU A 239 -10.49 5.25 8.19
N SER A 240 -9.84 5.67 9.28
CA SER A 240 -8.57 6.39 9.23
C SER A 240 -7.37 5.50 8.93
N GLY A 241 -7.40 4.21 9.27
CA GLY A 241 -6.32 3.26 9.06
C GLY A 241 -6.47 2.41 7.80
N ALA A 242 -7.67 1.97 7.47
CA ALA A 242 -7.92 1.13 6.30
C ALA A 242 -7.90 1.91 4.99
N VAL A 243 -8.32 3.19 4.97
CA VAL A 243 -8.27 4.01 3.74
C VAL A 243 -6.83 4.22 3.25
N PRO A 244 -5.86 4.63 4.11
CA PRO A 244 -4.44 4.69 3.72
C PRO A 244 -3.89 3.37 3.20
N LEU A 245 -4.27 2.26 3.84
CA LEU A 245 -3.78 0.94 3.51
C LEU A 245 -4.37 0.45 2.18
N ALA A 246 -5.67 0.68 1.97
CA ALA A 246 -6.35 0.41 0.71
C ALA A 246 -5.79 1.26 -0.43
N LEU A 247 -5.51 2.54 -0.19
CA LEU A 247 -4.86 3.42 -1.17
C LEU A 247 -3.45 2.94 -1.51
N ALA A 248 -2.64 2.56 -0.52
CA ALA A 248 -1.31 2.01 -0.75
C ALA A 248 -1.37 0.72 -1.58
N VAL A 249 -2.31 -0.18 -1.28
CA VAL A 249 -2.55 -1.41 -2.06
C VAL A 249 -3.03 -1.07 -3.48
N ALA A 250 -3.92 -0.09 -3.64
CA ALA A 250 -4.44 0.34 -4.93
C ALA A 250 -3.35 0.97 -5.80
N PHE A 251 -2.46 1.80 -5.24
CA PHE A 251 -1.31 2.36 -5.95
C PHE A 251 -0.35 1.26 -6.41
N VAL A 252 -0.07 0.27 -5.56
CA VAL A 252 0.75 -0.89 -5.92
C VAL A 252 0.07 -1.72 -7.02
N ALA A 253 -1.26 -1.85 -7.01
CA ALA A 253 -2.01 -2.54 -8.05
C ALA A 253 -2.09 -1.75 -9.37
N ALA A 254 -2.11 -0.42 -9.31
CA ALA A 254 -2.14 0.46 -10.47
C ALA A 254 -0.79 0.49 -11.20
N ASP A 255 0.32 0.46 -10.47
CA ASP A 255 1.69 0.37 -11.02
C ASP A 255 1.86 -0.89 -11.90
N HIS A 256 1.19 -1.98 -11.51
CA HIS A 256 1.19 -3.24 -12.25
C HIS A 256 0.60 -3.13 -13.67
N ARG A 257 -0.36 -2.22 -13.89
CA ARG A 257 -1.00 -2.05 -15.20
C ARG A 257 -0.11 -1.28 -16.18
N ARG A 258 0.80 -0.43 -15.68
CA ARG A 258 1.68 0.39 -16.52
C ARG A 258 2.86 -0.41 -17.08
N GLY A 259 3.41 -1.34 -16.32
CA GLY A 259 4.53 -2.20 -16.75
C GLY A 259 4.18 -3.26 -17.81
N ARG A 260 2.89 -3.48 -18.11
CA ARG A 260 2.43 -4.46 -19.10
C ARG A 260 2.18 -3.88 -20.50
N THR A 261 2.50 -2.62 -20.74
CA THR A 261 2.46 -2.11 -22.13
C THR A 261 3.74 -2.56 -22.84
N PRO A 262 3.66 -3.54 -23.78
CA PRO A 262 4.82 -3.87 -24.60
C PRO A 262 5.19 -2.63 -25.41
N ARG A 263 6.47 -2.27 -25.36
CA ARG A 263 7.07 -1.31 -26.30
C ARG A 263 7.47 -2.03 -27.57
#